data_AF-A0A968XNX5-F1
#
_entry.id   AF-A0A968XNX5-F1
#
_cell.length_a   1.000
_cell.length_b   1.000
_cell.length_c   1.000
_cell.angle_alpha   90.00
_cell.angle_beta   90.00
_cell.angle_gamma   90.00
#
_symmetry.space_group_name_H-M   'P 1'
#
loop_
_entity.id
_entity.type
_entity.pdbx_description
1 polymer ?
#
loop_
_entity_poly.entity_id
_entity_poly.type
_entity_poly.pdbx_seq_one_letter_code
_entity_poly.pdbx_strand_id
1 'polypeptide(L)'
;GKLSDYLPDYRKDTGEKVTIHQLLNHTSGIPSYTSRVDFFVEVSRDPYGVTDFVKKFASGDLEFEPGAKFSYNNSGYFLLGAIIEKVTGKSYETVLTERIFKPLGMTNTGYDNHAPILPKRANGYQKTPTGYVNAPYLDMSLPYAAGSMYSTVGDLFKWDQSLYADKILSAASKKLMFTPGLSNYGYGFGISDQPIGKTTSKNKNYRTQSAESMVLIL
;
A
#
# COMPACT_ATOMS: atom_id res chain seq x y z
N GLY A 1 -1.58 0.96 18.23
CA GLY A 1 -2.49 2.03 18.66
C GLY A 1 -3.69 2.12 17.75
N LYS A 2 -4.62 2.99 18.12
CA LYS A 2 -5.74 3.46 17.31
C LYS A 2 -5.26 4.51 16.31
N LEU A 3 -6.01 4.75 15.25
CA LEU A 3 -5.67 5.74 14.22
C LEU A 3 -5.54 7.15 14.81
N SER A 4 -6.46 7.53 15.70
CA SER A 4 -6.45 8.83 16.39
C SER A 4 -5.24 9.04 17.31
N ASP A 5 -4.57 7.98 17.75
CA ASP A 5 -3.36 8.09 18.58
C ASP A 5 -2.19 8.69 17.78
N TYR A 6 -2.19 8.51 16.46
CA TYR A 6 -1.12 8.94 15.57
C TYR A 6 -1.53 10.14 14.71
N LEU A 7 -2.79 10.22 14.27
CA LEU A 7 -3.32 11.32 13.48
C LEU A 7 -4.38 12.09 14.29
N PRO A 8 -3.98 13.03 15.17
CA PRO A 8 -4.91 13.76 16.04
C PRO A 8 -5.89 14.66 15.26
N ASP A 9 -5.54 15.05 14.03
CA ASP A 9 -6.38 15.84 13.13
C ASP A 9 -7.40 14.99 12.34
N TYR A 10 -7.35 13.65 12.49
CA TYR A 10 -8.34 12.73 11.92
C TYR A 10 -9.65 12.79 12.72
N ARG A 11 -10.79 12.56 12.06
CA ARG A 11 -12.11 12.56 12.70
C ARG A 11 -12.16 11.54 13.86
N LYS A 12 -12.45 12.03 15.07
CA LYS A 12 -12.24 11.29 16.32
C LYS A 12 -13.13 10.05 16.48
N ASP A 13 -14.43 10.13 16.20
CA ASP A 13 -15.39 9.04 16.44
C ASP A 13 -15.11 7.80 15.59
N THR A 14 -14.59 7.95 14.37
CA THR A 14 -14.13 6.82 13.54
C THR A 14 -12.68 6.45 13.84
N GLY A 15 -11.81 7.43 14.06
CA GLY A 15 -10.39 7.24 14.36
C GLY A 15 -10.12 6.47 15.66
N GLU A 16 -11.02 6.57 16.65
CA GLU A 16 -10.92 5.85 17.92
C GLU A 16 -11.36 4.38 17.84
N LYS A 17 -12.03 3.99 16.74
CA LYS A 17 -12.46 2.60 16.49
C LYS A 17 -11.45 1.82 15.66
N VAL A 18 -10.76 2.49 14.74
CA VAL A 18 -9.84 1.85 13.79
C VAL A 18 -8.43 1.73 14.37
N THR A 19 -7.80 0.57 14.20
CA THR A 19 -6.42 0.29 14.62
C THR A 19 -5.46 0.21 13.44
N ILE A 20 -4.15 0.39 13.71
CA ILE A 20 -3.09 0.18 12.70
C ILE A 20 -3.16 -1.22 12.08
N HIS A 21 -3.43 -2.25 12.90
CA HIS A 21 -3.60 -3.62 12.44
C HIS A 21 -4.71 -3.73 11.39
N GLN A 22 -5.85 -3.06 11.62
CA GLN A 22 -7.00 -3.08 10.72
C GLN A 22 -6.76 -2.31 9.41
N LEU A 23 -5.90 -1.29 9.42
CA LEU A 23 -5.43 -0.64 8.20
C LEU A 23 -4.55 -1.59 7.38
N LEU A 24 -3.58 -2.25 8.03
CA LEU A 24 -2.63 -3.15 7.37
C LEU A 24 -3.29 -4.41 6.78
N ASN A 25 -4.40 -4.89 7.34
CA ASN A 25 -5.06 -6.12 6.87
C ASN A 25 -6.40 -5.88 6.14
N HIS A 26 -6.71 -4.63 5.77
CA HIS A 26 -7.94 -4.24 5.07
C HIS A 26 -9.24 -4.61 5.79
N THR A 27 -9.27 -4.45 7.12
CA THR A 27 -10.48 -4.68 7.94
C THR A 27 -10.96 -3.43 8.68
N SER A 28 -10.52 -2.24 8.25
CA SER A 28 -10.80 -0.96 8.92
C SER A 28 -12.23 -0.45 8.77
N GLY A 29 -12.96 -0.87 7.73
CA GLY A 29 -14.25 -0.25 7.38
C GLY A 29 -14.15 1.09 6.66
N ILE A 30 -12.93 1.60 6.41
CA ILE A 30 -12.75 2.90 5.74
C ILE A 30 -13.02 2.75 4.24
N PRO A 31 -13.90 3.59 3.63
CA PRO A 31 -14.13 3.58 2.19
C PRO A 31 -12.85 3.85 1.40
N SER A 32 -12.65 3.15 0.28
CA SER A 32 -11.51 3.43 -0.61
C SER A 32 -11.74 4.70 -1.43
N TYR A 33 -10.80 5.65 -1.40
CA TYR A 33 -10.89 6.88 -2.21
C TYR A 33 -10.96 6.57 -3.72
N THR A 34 -10.35 5.46 -4.16
CA THR A 34 -10.40 5.00 -5.55
C THR A 34 -11.74 4.43 -5.98
N SER A 35 -12.63 4.11 -5.02
CA SER A 35 -13.98 3.60 -5.33
C SER A 35 -14.97 4.74 -5.59
N ARG A 36 -14.57 5.99 -5.41
CA ARG A 36 -15.42 7.14 -5.72
C ARG A 36 -15.53 7.33 -7.23
N VAL A 37 -16.74 7.66 -7.68
CA VAL A 37 -17.05 7.84 -9.11
C VAL A 37 -16.28 9.00 -9.74
N ASP A 38 -15.97 10.04 -8.96
CA ASP A 38 -15.26 11.24 -9.39
C ASP A 38 -13.73 11.10 -9.34
N PHE A 39 -13.20 10.04 -8.70
CA PHE A 39 -11.78 9.98 -8.38
C PHE A 39 -10.92 9.98 -9.65
N PHE A 40 -11.07 8.98 -10.51
CA PHE A 40 -10.22 8.84 -11.71
C PHE A 40 -10.54 9.83 -12.84
N VAL A 41 -11.71 10.48 -12.78
CA VAL A 41 -12.17 11.39 -13.84
C VAL A 41 -11.75 12.83 -13.51
N GLU A 42 -11.86 13.24 -12.25
CA GLU A 42 -11.69 14.63 -11.83
C GLU A 42 -10.56 14.78 -10.81
N VAL A 43 -10.64 14.04 -9.69
CA VAL A 43 -9.73 14.24 -8.55
C VAL A 43 -8.30 13.83 -8.87
N SER A 44 -8.11 12.78 -9.67
CA SER A 44 -6.83 12.09 -9.83
C SER A 44 -5.81 12.85 -10.69
N ARG A 45 -6.14 14.07 -11.11
CA ARG A 45 -5.36 14.85 -12.08
C ARG A 45 -4.51 15.93 -11.42
N ASP A 46 -4.89 16.37 -10.22
CA ASP A 46 -4.25 17.47 -9.51
C ASP A 46 -3.66 16.99 -8.18
N PRO A 47 -2.50 17.51 -7.75
CA PRO A 47 -1.88 17.12 -6.50
C PRO A 47 -2.70 17.59 -5.30
N TYR A 48 -2.62 16.83 -4.21
CA TYR A 48 -3.24 17.16 -2.93
C TYR A 48 -2.21 17.10 -1.79
N GLY A 49 -2.34 18.01 -0.82
CA GLY A 49 -1.65 17.86 0.45
C GLY A 49 -2.18 16.65 1.22
N VAL A 50 -1.30 15.86 1.84
CA VAL A 50 -1.66 14.61 2.56
C VAL A 50 -2.78 14.84 3.58
N THR A 51 -2.68 15.91 4.38
CA THR A 51 -3.70 16.23 5.40
C THR A 51 -5.05 16.58 4.79
N ASP A 52 -5.07 17.37 3.73
CA ASP A 52 -6.31 17.77 3.06
C ASP A 52 -6.95 16.59 2.33
N PHE A 53 -6.13 15.72 1.73
CA PHE A 53 -6.59 14.47 1.11
C PHE A 53 -7.24 13.55 2.15
N VAL A 54 -6.60 13.34 3.30
CA VAL A 54 -7.16 12.53 4.39
C VAL A 54 -8.51 13.09 4.85
N LYS A 55 -8.58 14.39 5.14
CA LYS A 55 -9.81 15.04 5.60
C LYS A 55 -10.94 14.90 4.58
N LYS A 56 -10.64 15.08 3.30
CA LYS A 56 -11.64 15.08 2.22
C LYS A 56 -12.08 13.67 1.82
N PHE A 57 -11.19 12.68 1.82
CA PHE A 57 -11.43 11.39 1.17
C PHE A 57 -11.30 10.16 2.06
N ALA A 58 -10.67 10.26 3.25
CA ALA A 58 -10.39 9.09 4.10
C ALA A 58 -10.88 9.23 5.55
N SER A 59 -11.53 10.34 5.90
CA SER A 59 -11.96 10.67 7.28
C SER A 59 -13.49 10.66 7.47
N GLY A 60 -14.23 10.04 6.55
CA GLY A 60 -15.70 9.94 6.58
C GLY A 60 -16.24 8.82 7.46
N ASP A 61 -17.49 8.46 7.24
CA ASP A 61 -18.14 7.33 7.92
C ASP A 61 -17.56 5.99 7.46
N LEU A 62 -17.61 4.99 8.35
CA LEU A 62 -17.17 3.63 8.05
C LEU A 62 -18.29 2.85 7.33
N GLU A 63 -17.92 2.03 6.35
CA GLU A 63 -18.85 1.14 5.64
C GLU A 63 -19.28 -0.08 6.48
N PHE A 64 -18.52 -0.40 7.53
CA PHE A 64 -18.78 -1.49 8.46
C PHE A 64 -17.95 -1.33 9.74
N GLU A 65 -18.32 -2.06 10.79
CA GLU A 65 -17.56 -2.05 12.05
C GLU A 65 -16.15 -2.63 11.88
N PRO A 66 -15.10 -1.95 12.37
CA PRO A 66 -13.72 -2.41 12.20
C PRO A 66 -13.51 -3.84 12.69
N GLY A 67 -12.87 -4.68 11.86
CA GLY A 67 -12.63 -6.09 12.12
C GLY A 67 -13.79 -7.03 11.74
N ALA A 68 -14.95 -6.52 11.31
CA ALA A 68 -16.10 -7.38 11.00
C ALA A 68 -15.94 -8.14 9.67
N LYS A 69 -15.26 -7.55 8.67
CA LYS A 69 -15.00 -8.19 7.37
C LYS A 69 -13.73 -7.65 6.71
N PHE A 70 -13.24 -8.39 5.74
CA PHE A 70 -12.20 -7.93 4.81
C PHE A 70 -12.84 -7.10 3.69
N SER A 71 -12.29 -5.92 3.40
CA SER A 71 -12.60 -5.13 2.21
C SER A 71 -11.38 -4.31 1.81
N TYR A 72 -10.73 -4.71 0.71
CA TYR A 72 -9.53 -4.05 0.20
C TYR A 72 -9.80 -2.56 -0.04
N ASN A 73 -8.97 -1.69 0.53
CA ASN A 73 -9.11 -0.24 0.37
C ASN A 73 -7.75 0.46 0.33
N ASN A 74 -7.60 1.38 -0.63
CA ASN A 74 -6.37 2.17 -0.77
C ASN A 74 -6.26 3.24 0.31
N SER A 75 -7.39 3.71 0.86
CA SER A 75 -7.42 4.70 1.94
C SER A 75 -6.67 4.25 3.19
N GLY A 76 -6.74 2.96 3.53
CA GLY A 76 -6.04 2.41 4.69
C GLY A 76 -4.52 2.53 4.56
N TYR A 77 -4.00 2.22 3.37
CA TYR A 77 -2.58 2.34 3.06
C TYR A 77 -2.13 3.80 2.92
N PHE A 78 -2.99 4.67 2.39
CA PHE A 78 -2.76 6.11 2.40
C PHE A 78 -2.57 6.62 3.84
N LEU A 79 -3.45 6.23 4.76
CA LEU A 79 -3.39 6.62 6.17
C LEU A 79 -2.14 6.09 6.87
N LEU A 80 -1.67 4.87 6.54
CA LEU A 80 -0.41 4.34 7.08
C LEU A 80 0.79 5.19 6.66
N GLY A 81 0.84 5.68 5.41
CA GLY A 81 1.84 6.65 4.97
C GLY A 81 1.79 7.94 5.79
N ALA A 82 0.59 8.49 6.01
CA ALA A 82 0.41 9.71 6.79
C ALA A 82 0.84 9.52 8.26
N ILE A 83 0.60 8.34 8.85
CA ILE A 83 1.08 7.97 10.18
C ILE A 83 2.61 7.92 10.21
N ILE A 84 3.25 7.32 9.20
CA ILE A 84 4.70 7.27 9.08
C ILE A 84 5.28 8.70 9.05
N GLU A 85 4.71 9.60 8.24
CA GLU A 85 5.18 10.99 8.22
C GLU A 85 5.00 11.69 9.56
N LYS A 86 3.84 11.50 10.21
CA LYS A 86 3.54 12.13 11.49
C LYS A 86 4.46 11.66 12.61
N VAL A 87 4.76 10.37 12.67
CA VAL A 87 5.62 9.76 13.70
C VAL A 87 7.10 10.07 13.46
N THR A 88 7.53 10.13 12.20
CA THR A 88 8.96 10.35 11.86
C THR A 88 9.33 11.81 11.67
N GLY A 89 8.36 12.68 11.39
CA GLY A 89 8.60 14.08 10.99
C GLY A 89 9.24 14.22 9.61
N LYS A 90 9.27 13.15 8.80
CA LYS A 90 9.89 13.11 7.46
C LYS A 90 8.83 12.75 6.42
N SER A 91 9.03 13.17 5.16
CA SER A 91 8.17 12.71 4.07
C SER A 91 8.26 11.20 3.89
N TYR A 92 7.19 10.59 3.40
CA TYR A 92 7.13 9.15 3.16
C TYR A 92 8.24 8.69 2.21
N GLU A 93 8.50 9.44 1.14
CA GLU A 93 9.62 9.24 0.21
C GLU A 93 10.98 9.21 0.93
N THR A 94 11.21 10.14 1.87
CA THR A 94 12.45 10.20 2.64
C THR A 94 12.60 8.95 3.51
N VAL A 95 11.53 8.53 4.18
CA VAL A 95 11.53 7.33 5.03
C VAL A 95 11.83 6.08 4.20
N LEU A 96 11.17 5.89 3.06
CA LEU A 96 11.44 4.75 2.17
C LEU A 96 12.89 4.74 1.68
N THR A 97 13.41 5.90 1.29
CA THR A 97 14.79 6.05 0.83
C THR A 97 15.79 5.66 1.91
N GLU A 98 15.62 6.15 3.13
CA GLU A 98 16.53 5.91 4.25
C GLU A 98 16.41 4.50 4.84
N ARG A 99 15.20 3.95 4.93
CA ARG A 99 14.92 2.69 5.64
C ARG A 99 14.92 1.47 4.73
N ILE A 100 14.66 1.63 3.43
CA ILE A 100 14.56 0.51 2.47
C ILE A 100 15.58 0.67 1.35
N PHE A 101 15.46 1.74 0.55
CA PHE A 101 16.14 1.76 -0.75
C PHE A 101 17.67 1.84 -0.60
N LYS A 102 18.17 2.71 0.27
CA LYS A 102 19.61 2.81 0.54
C LYS A 102 20.16 1.53 1.20
N PRO A 103 19.58 0.99 2.29
CA PRO A 103 20.05 -0.25 2.90
C PRO A 103 20.07 -1.46 1.97
N LEU A 104 19.13 -1.54 1.02
CA LEU A 104 19.05 -2.64 0.06
C LEU A 104 19.78 -2.38 -1.26
N GLY A 105 20.33 -1.19 -1.46
CA GLY A 105 20.99 -0.80 -2.72
C GLY A 105 20.02 -0.76 -3.91
N MET A 106 18.77 -0.37 -3.68
CA MET A 106 17.72 -0.23 -4.71
C MET A 106 17.82 1.14 -5.40
N THR A 107 18.85 1.33 -6.23
CA THR A 107 19.19 2.63 -6.83
C THR A 107 18.32 3.06 -8.00
N ASN A 108 17.44 2.18 -8.49
CA ASN A 108 16.47 2.43 -9.56
C ASN A 108 15.03 2.28 -9.05
N THR A 109 14.83 2.53 -7.75
CA THR A 109 13.53 2.53 -7.07
C THR A 109 13.35 3.87 -6.39
N GLY A 110 12.13 4.39 -6.43
CA GLY A 110 11.81 5.65 -5.83
C GLY A 110 10.32 5.88 -5.72
N TYR A 111 9.99 7.11 -5.34
CA TYR A 111 8.62 7.57 -5.19
C TYR A 111 8.27 8.47 -6.39
N ASP A 112 7.22 8.10 -7.14
CA ASP A 112 6.78 8.85 -8.32
C ASP A 112 6.00 10.09 -7.88
N ASN A 113 6.23 11.19 -8.60
CA ASN A 113 5.72 12.52 -8.32
C ASN A 113 5.34 13.20 -9.64
N HIS A 114 4.43 14.18 -9.62
CA HIS A 114 3.96 14.84 -10.84
C HIS A 114 5.01 15.70 -11.54
N ALA A 115 6.01 16.22 -10.83
CA ALA A 115 6.94 17.23 -11.36
C ALA A 115 8.22 16.64 -12.02
N PRO A 116 8.96 15.70 -11.40
CA PRO A 116 10.24 15.26 -11.95
C PRO A 116 10.06 14.37 -13.20
N ILE A 117 10.90 14.60 -14.21
CA ILE A 117 11.00 13.69 -15.36
C ILE A 117 11.81 12.46 -14.92
N LEU A 118 11.17 11.30 -14.91
CA LEU A 118 11.80 10.02 -14.62
C LEU A 118 12.33 9.39 -15.92
N PRO A 119 13.66 9.39 -16.16
CA PRO A 119 14.22 8.79 -17.36
C PRO A 119 13.97 7.29 -17.37
N LYS A 120 13.70 6.72 -18.57
CA LYS A 120 13.43 5.29 -18.77
C LYS A 120 12.18 4.77 -18.04
N ARG A 121 11.28 5.65 -17.59
CA ARG A 121 9.96 5.26 -17.07
C ARG A 121 9.12 4.67 -18.22
N ALA A 122 8.54 3.49 -17.98
CA ALA A 122 7.62 2.87 -18.92
C ALA A 122 6.28 3.64 -18.98
N ASN A 123 5.64 3.66 -20.14
CA ASN A 123 4.29 4.21 -20.28
C ASN A 123 3.24 3.17 -19.88
N GLY A 124 2.22 3.61 -19.15
CA GLY A 124 1.04 2.80 -18.87
C GLY A 124 0.12 2.73 -20.09
N TYR A 125 -0.48 1.55 -20.31
CA TYR A 125 -1.48 1.33 -21.35
C TYR A 125 -2.73 0.72 -20.72
N GLN A 126 -3.90 1.07 -21.24
CA GLN A 126 -5.18 0.48 -20.84
C GLN A 126 -5.82 -0.28 -21.99
N LYS A 127 -6.46 -1.40 -21.66
CA LYS A 127 -7.21 -2.21 -22.61
C LYS A 127 -8.57 -1.56 -22.90
N THR A 128 -8.94 -1.54 -24.17
CA THR A 128 -10.23 -1.09 -24.69
C THR A 128 -10.85 -2.19 -25.54
N PRO A 129 -12.14 -2.09 -25.93
CA PRO A 129 -12.76 -3.06 -26.84
C PRO A 129 -12.03 -3.21 -28.19
N THR A 130 -11.30 -2.18 -28.64
CA THR A 130 -10.64 -2.14 -29.95
C THR A 130 -9.12 -2.27 -29.90
N GLY A 131 -8.52 -2.51 -28.73
CA GLY A 131 -7.06 -2.64 -28.57
C GLY A 131 -6.53 -1.93 -27.33
N TYR A 132 -5.28 -1.48 -27.38
CA TYR A 132 -4.64 -0.76 -26.27
C TYR A 132 -4.44 0.71 -26.62
N VAL A 133 -4.69 1.58 -25.64
CA VAL A 133 -4.42 3.02 -25.72
C VAL A 133 -3.54 3.43 -24.54
N ASN A 134 -2.89 4.60 -24.64
CA ASN A 134 -2.18 5.15 -23.48
C ASN A 134 -3.14 5.29 -22.30
N ALA A 135 -2.68 4.92 -21.11
CA ALA A 135 -3.44 5.15 -19.89
C ALA A 135 -3.65 6.66 -19.70
N PRO A 136 -4.82 7.09 -19.18
CA PRO A 136 -5.04 8.47 -18.84
C PRO A 136 -4.03 8.93 -17.79
N TYR A 137 -3.72 10.23 -17.82
CA TYR A 137 -2.84 10.82 -16.82
C TYR A 137 -3.42 10.65 -15.40
N LEU A 138 -2.55 10.24 -14.48
CA LEU A 138 -2.77 10.14 -13.05
C LEU A 138 -1.64 10.91 -12.37
N ASP A 139 -1.97 11.86 -11.51
CA ASP A 139 -0.98 12.47 -10.62
C ASP A 139 -0.51 11.42 -9.62
N MET A 140 0.73 10.96 -9.81
CA MET A 140 1.31 9.89 -9.01
C MET A 140 1.56 10.28 -7.55
N SER A 141 1.33 11.52 -7.12
CA SER A 141 1.31 11.84 -5.69
C SER A 141 0.07 11.31 -4.96
N LEU A 142 -1.02 10.99 -5.67
CA LEU A 142 -2.32 10.63 -5.08
C LEU A 142 -2.49 9.18 -4.65
N PRO A 143 -1.95 8.16 -5.36
CA PRO A 143 -1.87 6.82 -4.80
C PRO A 143 -1.12 6.80 -3.46
N TYR A 144 -0.20 7.75 -3.28
CA TYR A 144 0.63 7.94 -2.11
C TYR A 144 1.27 6.62 -1.63
N ALA A 145 1.25 6.34 -0.34
CA ALA A 145 1.74 5.08 0.24
C ALA A 145 0.97 3.83 -0.25
N ALA A 146 -0.17 3.98 -0.91
CA ALA A 146 -0.92 2.86 -1.49
C ALA A 146 -0.47 2.45 -2.90
N GLY A 147 0.35 3.24 -3.60
CA GLY A 147 0.75 2.85 -4.96
C GLY A 147 1.69 3.76 -5.76
N SER A 148 2.33 4.75 -5.15
CA SER A 148 3.12 5.76 -5.90
C SER A 148 4.55 5.36 -6.26
N MET A 149 5.01 4.18 -5.86
CA MET A 149 6.41 3.82 -6.12
C MET A 149 6.63 3.32 -7.55
N TYR A 150 7.83 3.60 -8.06
CA TYR A 150 8.36 2.94 -9.25
C TYR A 150 9.58 2.10 -8.88
N SER A 151 9.87 1.07 -9.69
CA SER A 151 11.06 0.23 -9.50
C SER A 151 11.48 -0.43 -10.81
N THR A 152 12.54 -1.24 -10.74
CA THR A 152 13.00 -2.14 -11.80
C THR A 152 12.95 -3.58 -11.31
N VAL A 153 12.89 -4.55 -12.23
CA VAL A 153 12.95 -5.97 -11.87
C VAL A 153 14.19 -6.30 -11.02
N GLY A 154 15.34 -5.70 -11.34
CA GLY A 154 16.59 -5.92 -10.60
C GLY A 154 16.54 -5.40 -9.16
N ASP A 155 15.84 -4.30 -8.90
CA ASP A 155 15.68 -3.79 -7.54
C ASP A 155 14.57 -4.51 -6.78
N LEU A 156 13.46 -4.87 -7.44
CA LEU A 156 12.42 -5.71 -6.86
C LEU A 156 12.99 -7.09 -6.44
N PHE A 157 13.96 -7.62 -7.18
CA PHE A 157 14.70 -8.80 -6.77
C PHE A 157 15.49 -8.57 -5.47
N LYS A 158 16.16 -7.42 -5.30
CA LYS A 158 16.84 -7.09 -4.03
C LYS A 158 15.86 -6.98 -2.87
N TRP A 159 14.68 -6.39 -3.10
CA TRP A 159 13.59 -6.36 -2.13
C TRP A 159 13.15 -7.77 -1.75
N ASP A 160 12.84 -8.62 -2.73
CA ASP A 160 12.44 -10.01 -2.50
C ASP A 160 13.49 -10.76 -1.66
N GLN A 161 14.76 -10.68 -2.04
CA GLN A 161 15.84 -11.32 -1.29
C GLN A 161 15.95 -10.81 0.16
N SER A 162 15.58 -9.56 0.42
CA SER A 162 15.57 -9.00 1.77
C SER A 162 14.52 -9.63 2.68
N LEU A 163 13.42 -10.18 2.12
CA LEU A 163 12.35 -10.83 2.89
C LEU A 163 12.80 -12.18 3.49
N TYR A 164 13.81 -12.81 2.90
CA TYR A 164 14.40 -14.05 3.42
C TYR A 164 15.52 -13.81 4.44
N ALA A 165 15.93 -12.55 4.64
CA ALA A 165 16.96 -12.15 5.59
C ALA A 165 16.37 -11.23 6.68
N ASP A 166 17.09 -11.04 7.78
CA ASP A 166 16.69 -10.09 8.83
C ASP A 166 17.40 -8.74 8.64
N LYS A 167 17.41 -8.23 7.39
CA LYS A 167 18.11 -6.97 7.04
C LYS A 167 17.31 -5.72 7.41
N ILE A 168 16.03 -5.70 7.05
CA ILE A 168 15.15 -4.52 7.22
C ILE A 168 13.88 -4.82 8.04
N LEU A 169 13.49 -6.10 8.13
CA LEU A 169 12.34 -6.56 8.91
C LEU A 169 12.79 -7.69 9.82
N SER A 170 12.36 -7.64 11.08
CA SER A 170 12.59 -8.73 12.03
C SER A 170 11.81 -9.99 11.62
N ALA A 171 12.26 -11.16 12.09
CA ALA A 171 11.51 -12.40 11.93
C ALA A 171 10.07 -12.32 12.48
N ALA A 172 9.87 -11.57 13.58
CA ALA A 172 8.55 -11.36 14.16
C ALA A 172 7.65 -10.50 13.25
N SER A 173 8.17 -9.40 12.71
CA SER A 173 7.45 -8.54 11.76
C SER A 173 7.07 -9.31 10.50
N LYS A 174 8.00 -10.10 9.94
CA LYS A 174 7.74 -10.95 8.77
C LYS A 174 6.70 -12.04 9.05
N LYS A 175 6.73 -12.65 10.24
CA LYS A 175 5.71 -13.62 10.64
C LYS A 175 4.32 -13.00 10.61
N LEU A 176 4.16 -11.78 11.14
CA LEU A 176 2.88 -11.07 11.07
C LEU A 176 2.51 -10.72 9.61
N MET A 177 3.47 -10.23 8.83
CA MET A 177 3.28 -9.87 7.42
C MET A 177 2.78 -11.04 6.57
N PHE A 178 3.26 -12.26 6.83
CA PHE A 178 2.91 -13.46 6.08
C PHE A 178 1.88 -14.35 6.78
N THR A 179 1.23 -13.86 7.84
CA THR A 179 0.10 -14.54 8.48
C THR A 179 -1.20 -13.90 7.98
N PRO A 180 -2.05 -14.64 7.25
CA PRO A 180 -3.31 -14.08 6.77
C PRO A 180 -4.25 -13.76 7.93
N GLY A 181 -4.97 -12.65 7.81
CA GLY A 181 -6.05 -12.24 8.72
C GLY A 181 -7.42 -12.75 8.23
N LEU A 182 -8.40 -11.84 8.14
CA LEU A 182 -9.61 -12.11 7.39
C LEU A 182 -9.26 -12.20 5.90
N SER A 183 -9.75 -13.22 5.20
CA SER A 183 -9.35 -13.56 3.83
C SER A 183 -7.89 -14.02 3.70
N ASN A 184 -7.42 -14.13 2.47
CA ASN A 184 -6.08 -14.56 2.09
C ASN A 184 -5.12 -13.36 2.01
N TYR A 185 -5.10 -12.50 3.03
CA TYR A 185 -4.28 -11.28 3.03
C TYR A 185 -3.54 -11.06 4.34
N GLY A 186 -2.25 -10.73 4.25
CA GLY A 186 -1.40 -10.35 5.38
C GLY A 186 -0.56 -9.14 5.01
N TYR A 187 -0.69 -8.07 5.79
CA TYR A 187 0.05 -6.80 5.71
C TYR A 187 0.81 -6.49 4.41
N GLY A 188 0.11 -6.29 3.29
CA GLY A 188 0.69 -5.91 2.00
C GLY A 188 0.78 -7.05 0.99
N PHE A 189 0.40 -8.27 1.40
CA PHE A 189 0.56 -9.49 0.64
C PHE A 189 -0.73 -10.28 0.53
N GLY A 190 -1.09 -10.65 -0.70
CA GLY A 190 -1.99 -11.76 -0.97
C GLY A 190 -1.28 -13.08 -0.65
N ILE A 191 -1.92 -13.94 0.14
CA ILE A 191 -1.36 -15.20 0.65
C ILE A 191 -2.24 -16.35 0.17
N SER A 192 -1.73 -17.18 -0.73
CA SER A 192 -2.47 -18.34 -1.22
C SER A 192 -1.62 -19.59 -1.20
N ASP A 193 -2.25 -20.73 -0.95
CA ASP A 193 -1.59 -22.03 -1.10
C ASP A 193 -1.85 -22.54 -2.52
N GLN A 194 -0.78 -22.76 -3.28
CA GLN A 194 -0.84 -23.24 -4.65
C GLN A 194 -0.29 -24.66 -4.74
N PRO A 195 -0.93 -25.57 -5.50
CA PRO A 195 -0.40 -26.91 -5.71
C PRO A 195 0.89 -26.85 -6.54
N ILE A 196 1.88 -27.68 -6.18
CA ILE A 196 3.07 -27.89 -7.02
C ILE A 196 2.70 -28.90 -8.12
N GLY A 197 2.77 -28.46 -9.38
CA GLY A 197 2.43 -29.28 -10.55
C GLY A 197 0.93 -29.64 -10.60
N LYS A 198 0.60 -30.79 -11.20
CA LYS A 198 -0.81 -31.28 -11.30
C LYS A 198 -1.30 -32.00 -10.04
N THR A 199 -0.64 -31.85 -8.90
CA THR A 199 -0.95 -32.67 -7.72
C THR A 199 -2.05 -32.04 -6.87
N THR A 200 -3.07 -32.83 -6.52
CA THR A 200 -4.19 -32.42 -5.65
C THR A 200 -3.94 -32.74 -4.17
N SER A 201 -2.72 -33.15 -3.81
CA SER A 201 -2.33 -33.52 -2.46
C SER A 201 -2.08 -32.28 -1.61
N LYS A 202 -2.81 -32.12 -0.50
CA LYS A 202 -2.63 -31.03 0.49
C LYS A 202 -1.20 -30.93 1.04
N ASN A 203 -0.43 -32.02 1.01
CA ASN A 203 0.96 -32.07 1.50
C ASN A 203 1.99 -31.61 0.45
N LYS A 204 1.56 -31.08 -0.70
CA LYS A 204 2.44 -30.56 -1.77
C LYS A 204 2.00 -29.17 -2.27
N ASN A 205 1.44 -28.36 -1.37
CA ASN A 205 1.17 -26.96 -1.67
C ASN A 205 2.36 -26.10 -1.24
N TYR A 206 2.67 -25.06 -2.01
CA TYR A 206 3.59 -23.99 -1.61
C TYR A 206 2.79 -22.71 -1.38
N ARG A 207 3.17 -21.95 -0.35
CA ARG A 207 2.55 -20.67 -0.06
C ARG A 207 3.16 -19.61 -0.98
N THR A 208 2.32 -19.01 -1.82
CA THR A 208 2.68 -17.83 -2.60
C THR A 208 2.35 -16.57 -1.82
N GLN A 209 3.17 -15.55 -2.03
CA GLN A 209 3.02 -14.22 -1.47
C GLN A 209 3.12 -13.24 -2.64
N SER A 210 2.02 -12.55 -2.97
CA SER A 210 2.03 -11.49 -3.99
C SER A 210 2.02 -10.15 -3.30
N ALA A 211 3.11 -9.39 -3.44
CA ALA A 211 3.19 -8.02 -2.92
C ALA A 211 2.20 -7.14 -3.70
N GLU A 212 1.32 -6.45 -2.97
CA GLU A 212 0.35 -5.49 -3.53
C GLU A 212 0.73 -4.05 -3.17
N SER A 213 1.51 -3.86 -2.09
CA SER A 213 2.02 -2.57 -1.64
C SER A 213 3.22 -2.76 -0.69
N MET A 214 4.19 -1.83 -0.68
CA MET A 214 5.21 -1.76 0.38
C MET A 214 4.81 -0.68 1.37
N VAL A 215 4.46 -1.08 2.59
CA VAL A 215 4.32 -0.18 3.74
C VAL A 215 5.09 -0.78 4.91
N LEU A 216 5.89 0.05 5.60
CA LEU A 216 6.66 -0.41 6.75
C LEU A 216 5.73 -0.81 7.90
N ILE A 217 6.09 -1.92 8.53
CA ILE A 217 5.57 -2.34 9.83
C ILE A 217 6.73 -2.21 10.79
N LEU A 218 6.87 -1.02 11.37
CA LEU A 218 7.82 -0.74 12.46
C LEU A 218 7.15 -1.02 13.80
#